data_AF-A0A3R8Z229-F1
#
_entry.id   AF-A0A3R8Z229-F1
#
_cell.length_a   1.000
_cell.length_b   1.000
_cell.length_c   1.000
_cell.angle_alpha   90.00
_cell.angle_beta   90.00
_cell.angle_gamma   90.00
#
_symmetry.space_group_name_H-M   'P 1'
#
loop_
_entity.id
_entity.type
_entity.pdbx_description
1 polymer ?
#
loop_
_entity_poly.entity_id
_entity_poly.type
_entity_poly.pdbx_seq_one_letter_code
_entity_poly.pdbx_strand_id
1 'polypeptide(L)'
;MGTPRFTPEFKEEAVRQITERGYSVAEVSGRLGVSAHSLYKWLRAITPDNNEQHARDLLEAKSEILKLRANNLAPSMSRRGNCQDNAVAESFFSSLKKERIRKRIYKTRDLARADIFDYIEVFYNRARRHSHLGGVSPEAFEQASS
;
A
#
# COMPACT_ATOMS: atom_id res chain seq x y z
N MET A 1 18.14 26.54 37.08
CA MET A 1 16.87 26.97 36.47
C MET A 1 15.95 25.76 36.39
N GLY A 2 14.89 25.72 37.20
CA GLY A 2 13.95 24.58 37.24
C GLY A 2 13.05 24.55 36.00
N THR A 3 12.71 23.37 35.51
CA THR A 3 11.78 23.21 34.39
C THR A 3 10.39 23.73 34.80
N PRO A 4 9.78 24.68 34.07
CA PRO A 4 8.44 25.16 34.38
C PRO A 4 7.44 23.98 34.34
N ARG A 5 6.66 23.83 35.40
CA ARG A 5 5.72 22.72 35.57
C ARG A 5 4.34 23.16 35.08
N PHE A 6 4.05 22.86 33.82
CA PHE A 6 2.76 23.17 33.18
C PHE A 6 1.63 22.27 33.69
N THR A 7 0.42 22.83 33.86
CA THR A 7 -0.77 22.09 34.30
C THR A 7 -1.28 21.14 33.20
N PRO A 8 -2.02 20.07 33.54
CA PRO A 8 -2.61 19.16 32.56
C PRO A 8 -3.51 19.87 31.54
N GLU A 9 -4.36 20.77 32.00
CA GLU A 9 -5.34 21.50 31.18
C GLU A 9 -4.65 22.39 30.14
N PHE A 10 -3.54 23.02 30.55
CA PHE A 10 -2.73 23.84 29.66
C PHE A 10 -2.07 23.00 28.55
N LYS A 11 -1.59 21.79 28.88
CA LYS A 11 -1.00 20.88 27.89
C LYS A 11 -2.04 20.40 26.89
N GLU A 12 -3.24 20.09 27.35
CA GLU A 12 -4.35 19.65 26.50
C GLU A 12 -4.80 20.75 25.54
N GLU A 13 -4.95 21.99 26.00
CA GLU A 13 -5.33 23.11 25.12
C GLU A 13 -4.23 23.43 24.11
N ALA A 14 -2.95 23.35 24.52
CA ALA A 14 -1.82 23.54 23.62
C ALA A 14 -1.78 22.49 22.50
N VAL A 15 -2.13 21.23 22.80
CA VAL A 15 -2.21 20.17 21.80
C VAL A 15 -3.46 20.32 20.92
N ARG A 16 -4.61 20.71 21.47
CA ARG A 16 -5.83 20.99 20.68
C ARG A 16 -5.65 22.10 19.66
N GLN A 17 -4.87 23.14 19.97
CA GLN A 17 -4.52 24.18 18.99
C GLN A 17 -3.81 23.61 17.76
N ILE A 18 -3.02 22.55 17.92
CA ILE A 18 -2.27 21.90 16.84
C ILE A 18 -3.19 20.90 16.09
N THR A 19 -3.93 20.06 16.82
CA THR A 19 -4.69 18.95 16.23
C THR A 19 -6.06 19.35 15.69
N GLU A 20 -6.77 20.26 16.36
CA GLU A 20 -8.14 20.64 16.01
C GLU A 20 -8.20 21.96 15.25
N ARG A 21 -7.35 22.93 15.62
CA ARG A 21 -7.33 24.26 14.98
C ARG A 21 -6.30 24.37 13.85
N GLY A 22 -5.43 23.37 13.69
CA GLY A 22 -4.48 23.25 12.58
C GLY A 22 -3.31 24.23 12.64
N TYR A 23 -3.02 24.85 13.78
CA TYR A 23 -1.83 25.72 13.92
C TYR A 23 -0.55 24.90 13.90
N SER A 24 0.52 25.49 13.37
CA SER A 24 1.83 24.84 13.38
C SER A 24 2.43 24.79 14.78
N VAL A 25 3.25 23.77 15.06
CA VAL A 25 3.98 23.65 16.35
C VAL A 25 4.85 24.88 16.61
N ALA A 26 5.39 25.50 15.57
CA ALA A 26 6.21 26.70 15.66
C ALA A 26 5.40 27.93 16.11
N GLU A 27 4.20 28.14 15.54
CA GLU A 27 3.30 29.22 15.95
C GLU A 27 2.82 29.04 17.38
N VAL A 28 2.41 27.83 17.75
CA VAL A 28 1.93 27.53 19.11
C VAL A 28 3.07 27.67 20.13
N SER A 29 4.29 27.28 19.76
CA SER A 29 5.49 27.47 20.57
C SER A 29 5.78 28.95 20.83
N GLY A 30 5.76 29.78 19.78
CA GLY A 30 5.97 31.22 19.90
C GLY A 30 4.87 31.94 20.69
N ARG A 31 3.61 31.53 20.50
CA ARG A 31 2.46 32.14 21.16
C ARG A 31 2.36 31.80 22.65
N LEU A 32 2.61 30.55 23.02
CA LEU A 32 2.47 30.08 24.40
C LEU A 32 3.76 30.19 25.22
N GLY A 33 4.89 30.58 24.60
CA GLY A 33 6.20 30.65 25.27
C GLY A 33 6.72 29.27 25.70
N VAL A 34 6.24 28.20 25.07
CA VAL A 34 6.62 26.82 25.36
C VAL A 34 7.58 26.33 24.30
N SER A 35 8.58 25.52 24.66
CA SER A 35 9.48 24.94 23.65
C SER A 35 8.73 23.98 22.71
N ALA A 36 9.05 24.06 21.41
CA ALA A 36 8.52 23.14 20.40
C ALA A 36 8.73 21.66 20.80
N HIS A 37 9.86 21.35 21.45
CA HIS A 37 10.14 20.01 21.98
C HIS A 37 9.09 19.52 23.00
N SER A 38 8.61 20.40 23.89
CA SER A 38 7.57 20.05 24.86
C SER A 38 6.23 19.80 24.18
N LEU A 39 5.89 20.63 23.17
CA LEU A 39 4.68 20.45 22.36
C LEU A 39 4.72 19.12 21.59
N TYR A 40 5.83 18.76 20.96
CA TYR A 40 6.01 17.45 20.32
C TYR A 40 5.89 16.29 21.31
N LYS A 41 6.43 16.44 22.53
CA LYS A 41 6.33 15.42 23.58
C LYS A 41 4.87 15.24 24.04
N TRP A 42 4.10 16.31 24.21
CA TRP A 42 2.69 16.24 24.59
C TRP A 42 1.83 15.70 23.44
N LEU A 43 2.13 16.09 22.20
CA LEU A 43 1.49 15.55 20.99
C LEU A 43 1.68 14.02 20.91
N ARG A 44 2.92 13.53 21.10
CA ARG A 44 3.23 12.09 21.14
C ARG A 44 2.51 11.32 22.26
N ALA A 45 2.12 11.98 23.34
CA ALA A 45 1.40 11.35 24.44
C ALA A 45 -0.12 11.23 24.17
N ILE A 46 -0.66 12.02 23.24
CA ILE A 46 -2.09 12.07 22.89
C ILE A 46 -2.37 11.35 21.56
N THR A 47 -1.46 11.43 20.59
CA THR A 47 -1.55 10.58 19.40
C THR A 47 -1.40 9.12 19.83
N PRO A 48 -2.36 8.23 19.46
CA PRO A 48 -2.25 6.81 19.80
C PRO A 48 -0.88 6.30 19.35
N ASP A 49 -0.27 5.49 20.20
CA ASP A 49 1.06 4.96 19.96
C ASP A 49 1.03 4.20 18.63
N ASN A 50 1.58 4.81 17.56
CA ASN A 50 1.77 4.15 16.27
C ASN A 50 2.52 2.82 16.46
N ASN A 51 3.19 2.61 17.60
CA ASN A 51 3.83 1.37 17.97
C ASN A 51 2.86 0.20 18.15
N GLU A 52 1.64 0.40 18.69
CA GLU A 52 0.67 -0.70 18.77
C GLU A 52 0.16 -1.11 17.40
N GLN A 53 -0.21 -0.13 16.56
CA GLN A 53 -0.63 -0.40 15.19
C GLN A 53 0.52 -1.00 14.38
N HIS A 54 1.73 -0.47 14.52
CA HIS A 54 2.93 -1.00 13.87
C HIS A 54 3.28 -2.41 14.35
N ALA A 55 3.08 -2.72 15.64
CA ALA A 55 3.27 -4.06 16.17
C ALA A 55 2.22 -5.04 15.61
N ARG A 56 0.96 -4.60 15.44
CA ARG A 56 -0.09 -5.38 14.76
C ARG A 56 0.26 -5.63 13.30
N ASP A 57 0.64 -4.58 12.56
CA ASP A 57 1.04 -4.69 11.14
C ASP A 57 2.25 -5.62 10.98
N LEU A 58 3.23 -5.53 11.89
CA LEU A 58 4.41 -6.40 11.90
C LEU A 58 4.05 -7.86 12.19
N LEU A 59 3.11 -8.09 13.11
CA LEU A 59 2.61 -9.43 13.43
C LEU A 59 1.86 -10.03 12.24
N GLU A 60 1.01 -9.23 11.58
CA GLU A 60 0.28 -9.62 10.38
C GLU A 60 1.26 -9.99 9.25
N ALA A 61 2.23 -9.12 8.94
CA ALA A 61 3.24 -9.38 7.92
C ALA A 61 4.05 -10.66 8.21
N LYS A 62 4.44 -10.89 9.47
CA LYS A 62 5.10 -12.13 9.89
C LYS A 62 4.21 -13.34 9.68
N SER A 63 2.92 -13.24 10.01
CA SER A 63 1.96 -14.33 9.83
C SER A 63 1.79 -14.70 8.35
N GLU A 64 1.76 -13.73 7.45
CA GLU A 64 1.68 -13.94 6.00
C GLU A 64 2.94 -14.63 5.48
N ILE A 65 4.13 -14.20 5.91
CA ILE A 65 5.39 -14.86 5.54
C ILE A 65 5.40 -16.33 5.98
N LEU A 66 4.89 -16.64 7.18
CA LEU A 66 4.79 -18.02 7.65
C LEU A 66 3.81 -18.84 6.80
N LYS A 67 2.67 -18.29 6.40
CA LYS A 67 1.72 -18.95 5.49
C LYS A 67 2.37 -19.27 4.13
N LEU A 68 3.12 -18.34 3.55
CA LEU A 68 3.84 -18.57 2.30
C LEU A 68 4.86 -19.70 2.44
N ARG A 69 5.66 -19.68 3.51
CA ARG A 69 6.65 -20.73 3.79
C ARG A 69 6.01 -22.11 3.97
N ALA A 70 4.87 -22.18 4.65
CA ALA A 70 4.13 -23.43 4.84
C ALA A 70 3.65 -24.04 3.51
N ASN A 71 3.44 -23.21 2.48
CA ASN A 71 3.05 -23.64 1.13
C ASN A 71 4.25 -23.76 0.18
N ASN A 72 5.49 -23.75 0.67
CA ASN A 72 6.72 -23.74 -0.13
C ASN A 72 6.80 -22.57 -1.14
N LEU A 73 6.17 -21.44 -0.81
CA LEU A 73 6.21 -20.23 -1.62
C LEU A 73 7.26 -19.25 -1.08
N ALA A 74 8.09 -18.73 -1.97
CA ALA A 74 9.06 -17.68 -1.65
C ALA A 74 8.44 -16.30 -1.93
N PRO A 75 8.35 -15.39 -0.95
CA PRO A 75 7.90 -14.03 -1.22
C PRO A 75 8.93 -13.29 -2.07
N SER A 76 8.50 -12.66 -3.17
CA SER A 76 9.34 -11.71 -3.91
C SER A 76 9.49 -10.42 -3.09
N MET A 77 10.66 -10.28 -2.46
CA MET A 77 11.05 -9.08 -1.71
C MET A 77 12.24 -8.43 -2.42
N SER A 78 12.06 -8.07 -3.69
CA SER A 78 13.12 -7.37 -4.43
C SER A 78 13.37 -5.98 -3.83
N ARG A 79 14.61 -5.49 -3.94
CA ARG A 79 14.96 -4.14 -3.45
C ARG A 79 14.16 -3.11 -4.24
N ARG A 80 13.71 -2.03 -3.58
CA ARG A 80 13.07 -0.89 -4.24
C ARG A 80 13.91 -0.44 -5.44
N GLY A 81 13.30 -0.43 -6.63
CA GLY A 81 13.96 -0.12 -7.90
C GLY A 81 14.24 -1.35 -8.79
N ASN A 82 14.02 -2.57 -8.31
CA ASN A 82 14.08 -3.77 -9.16
C ASN A 82 12.67 -4.13 -9.67
N CYS A 83 12.27 -3.50 -10.78
CA CYS A 83 10.92 -3.65 -11.34
C CYS A 83 10.70 -4.96 -12.11
N GLN A 84 11.74 -5.75 -12.36
CA GLN A 84 11.68 -6.92 -13.25
C GLN A 84 10.66 -7.95 -12.75
N ASP A 85 10.61 -8.19 -11.44
CA ASP A 85 9.68 -9.12 -10.80
C ASP A 85 8.21 -8.73 -11.01
N ASN A 86 7.91 -7.43 -11.10
CA ASN A 86 6.53 -6.93 -11.26
C ASN A 86 6.20 -6.55 -12.72
N ALA A 87 7.20 -6.37 -13.57
CA ALA A 87 7.03 -5.84 -14.94
C ALA A 87 6.08 -6.70 -15.78
N VAL A 88 6.10 -8.01 -15.59
CA VAL A 88 5.21 -8.95 -16.29
C VAL A 88 3.75 -8.73 -15.88
N ALA A 89 3.49 -8.65 -14.57
CA ALA A 89 2.17 -8.37 -14.03
C ALA A 89 1.66 -6.99 -14.46
N GLU A 90 2.50 -5.95 -14.39
CA GLU A 90 2.16 -4.60 -14.85
C GLU A 90 1.78 -4.57 -16.33
N SER A 91 2.52 -5.29 -17.17
CA SER A 91 2.24 -5.42 -18.61
C SER A 91 0.91 -6.10 -18.89
N PHE A 92 0.58 -7.16 -18.14
CA PHE A 92 -0.72 -7.81 -18.19
C PHE A 92 -1.85 -6.85 -17.80
N PHE A 93 -1.77 -6.21 -16.62
CA PHE A 93 -2.82 -5.32 -16.14
C PHE A 93 -3.01 -4.08 -17.03
N SER A 94 -1.94 -3.56 -17.61
CA SER A 94 -2.00 -2.49 -18.60
C SER A 94 -2.81 -2.92 -19.84
N SER A 95 -2.52 -4.13 -20.35
CA SER A 95 -3.22 -4.71 -21.51
C SER A 95 -4.69 -4.96 -21.22
N LEU A 96 -5.01 -5.64 -20.11
CA LEU A 96 -6.39 -5.93 -19.68
C LEU A 96 -7.22 -4.64 -19.56
N LYS A 97 -6.66 -3.62 -18.89
CA LYS A 97 -7.36 -2.34 -18.72
C LYS A 97 -7.61 -1.66 -20.07
N LYS A 98 -6.61 -1.67 -20.96
CA LYS A 98 -6.70 -1.01 -22.27
C LYS A 98 -7.67 -1.71 -23.23
N GLU A 99 -7.65 -3.03 -23.26
CA GLU A 99 -8.33 -3.84 -24.28
C GLU A 99 -9.74 -4.28 -23.89
N ARG A 100 -10.03 -4.38 -22.58
CA ARG A 100 -11.34 -4.85 -22.10
C ARG A 100 -12.06 -3.85 -21.20
N ILE A 101 -11.37 -3.27 -20.21
CA ILE A 101 -12.05 -2.52 -19.14
C ILE A 101 -12.39 -1.06 -19.56
N ARG A 102 -11.46 -0.34 -20.22
CA ARG A 102 -11.60 1.11 -20.48
C ARG A 102 -12.86 1.55 -21.23
N LYS A 103 -13.51 0.65 -21.97
CA LYS A 103 -14.70 0.96 -22.78
C LYS A 103 -15.93 0.13 -22.39
N ARG A 104 -15.93 -0.49 -21.20
CA ARG A 104 -17.04 -1.32 -20.72
C ARG A 104 -17.55 -0.84 -19.37
N ILE A 105 -18.87 -0.79 -19.26
CA ILE A 105 -19.59 -0.58 -17.99
C ILE A 105 -20.30 -1.89 -17.69
N TYR A 106 -19.93 -2.53 -16.58
CA TYR A 106 -20.55 -3.78 -16.14
C TYR A 106 -21.72 -3.47 -15.21
N LYS A 107 -22.88 -4.09 -15.49
CA LYS A 107 -24.08 -3.93 -14.65
C LYS A 107 -23.97 -4.67 -13.32
N THR A 108 -23.26 -5.79 -13.30
CA THR A 108 -23.08 -6.64 -12.12
C THR A 108 -21.64 -7.12 -12.02
N ARG A 109 -21.22 -7.47 -10.80
CA ARG A 109 -19.89 -8.02 -10.54
C ARG A 109 -19.67 -9.37 -11.25
N ASP A 110 -20.71 -10.17 -11.41
CA ASP A 110 -20.59 -11.49 -12.03
C ASP A 110 -20.39 -11.40 -13.53
N LEU A 111 -21.01 -10.42 -14.19
CA LEU A 111 -20.71 -10.11 -15.60
C LEU A 111 -19.26 -9.66 -15.78
N ALA A 112 -18.74 -8.83 -14.88
CA ALA A 112 -17.33 -8.43 -14.91
C ALA A 112 -16.39 -9.63 -14.71
N ARG A 113 -16.70 -10.52 -13.77
CA ARG A 113 -15.91 -11.74 -13.53
C ARG A 113 -15.89 -12.66 -14.74
N ALA A 114 -17.06 -12.96 -15.32
CA ALA A 114 -17.16 -13.82 -16.49
C ALA A 114 -16.38 -13.26 -17.68
N ASP A 115 -16.46 -11.95 -17.91
CA ASP A 115 -15.75 -11.27 -18.98
C ASP A 115 -14.23 -11.24 -18.78
N ILE A 116 -13.77 -11.01 -17.55
CA ILE A 116 -12.34 -11.07 -17.21
C ILE A 116 -11.82 -12.50 -17.37
N PHE A 117 -12.60 -13.50 -16.94
CA PHE A 117 -12.25 -14.90 -17.11
C PHE A 117 -12.11 -15.28 -18.58
N ASP A 118 -13.10 -14.92 -19.42
CA ASP A 118 -13.04 -15.13 -20.87
C ASP A 118 -11.81 -14.47 -21.49
N TYR A 119 -11.51 -13.23 -21.08
CA TYR A 119 -10.30 -12.55 -21.56
C TYR A 119 -9.02 -13.27 -21.19
N ILE A 120 -8.90 -13.80 -19.97
CA ILE A 120 -7.68 -14.49 -19.52
C ILE A 120 -7.54 -15.84 -20.22
N GLU A 121 -8.57 -16.69 -20.12
CA GLU A 121 -8.50 -18.09 -20.54
C GLU A 121 -8.60 -18.26 -22.06
N VAL A 122 -9.48 -17.50 -22.72
CA VAL A 122 -9.78 -17.72 -24.14
C VAL A 122 -8.92 -16.83 -25.02
N PHE A 123 -8.69 -15.58 -24.62
CA PHE A 123 -7.95 -14.63 -25.45
C PHE A 123 -6.47 -14.53 -25.05
N TYR A 124 -6.16 -14.17 -23.80
CA TYR A 124 -4.80 -13.84 -23.37
C TYR A 124 -3.88 -15.06 -23.42
N ASN A 125 -4.25 -16.16 -22.76
CA ASN A 125 -3.40 -17.35 -22.69
C ASN A 125 -3.32 -18.09 -24.03
N ARG A 126 -4.44 -18.21 -24.74
CA ARG A 126 -4.55 -19.09 -25.94
C ARG A 126 -4.28 -18.39 -27.27
N ALA A 127 -4.67 -17.12 -27.42
CA ALA A 127 -4.70 -16.46 -28.74
C ALA A 127 -3.79 -15.24 -28.86
N ARG A 128 -3.46 -14.58 -27.74
CA ARG A 128 -2.71 -13.32 -27.77
C ARG A 128 -1.26 -13.56 -28.15
N ARG A 129 -0.83 -12.94 -29.24
CA ARG A 129 0.55 -13.04 -29.71
C ARG A 129 1.44 -12.06 -28.96
N HIS A 130 2.54 -12.55 -28.38
CA HIS A 130 3.51 -11.71 -27.70
C HIS A 130 4.78 -11.58 -28.55
N SER A 131 5.20 -10.35 -28.86
CA SER A 131 6.44 -10.10 -29.62
C SER A 131 7.67 -10.68 -28.94
N HIS A 132 7.72 -10.62 -27.61
CA HIS A 132 8.80 -11.19 -26.80
C HIS A 132 8.87 -12.72 -26.89
N LEU A 133 7.76 -13.41 -27.15
CA LEU A 133 7.69 -14.87 -27.30
C LEU A 133 7.86 -15.31 -28.76
N GLY A 134 8.37 -14.46 -29.66
CA GLY A 134 8.45 -14.80 -31.09
C GLY A 134 7.10 -14.83 -31.80
N GLY A 135 6.07 -14.19 -31.21
CA GLY A 135 4.74 -14.08 -31.80
C GLY A 135 3.85 -15.30 -31.58
N VAL A 136 4.18 -16.19 -30.65
CA VAL A 136 3.26 -17.24 -30.17
C VAL A 136 2.45 -16.77 -28.95
N SER A 137 1.42 -17.53 -28.57
CA SER A 137 0.66 -17.30 -27.35
C SER A 137 1.41 -17.80 -26.11
N PRO A 138 1.08 -17.29 -24.90
CA PRO A 138 1.64 -17.78 -23.65
C PRO A 138 1.49 -19.30 -23.49
N GLU A 139 0.31 -19.85 -23.73
CA GLU A 139 0.05 -21.29 -23.60
C GLU A 139 0.89 -22.12 -24.59
N ALA A 140 1.00 -21.66 -25.85
CA ALA A 140 1.82 -22.36 -26.85
C ALA A 140 3.31 -22.30 -26.53
N PHE A 141 3.78 -21.19 -25.96
CA PHE A 141 5.16 -21.06 -25.50
C PHE A 141 5.47 -22.01 -24.33
N GLU A 142 4.58 -22.12 -23.34
CA GLU A 142 4.73 -23.04 -22.21
C GLU A 142 4.69 -24.51 -22.66
N GLN A 143 3.78 -24.87 -23.57
CA GLN A 143 3.70 -26.22 -24.16
C GLN A 143 4.95 -26.60 -24.94
N ALA A 144 5.57 -25.65 -25.66
CA ALA A 144 6.81 -25.88 -26.39
C ALA A 144 8.05 -25.95 -25.48
N SER A 145 7.96 -25.44 -24.25
CA SER A 145 9.05 -25.39 -23.27
C SER A 145 8.97 -26.49 -22.21
N SER A 146 7.91 -27.31 -22.24
CA SER A 146 7.67 -28.45 -21.34
C SER A 146 8.16 -29.76 -21.96
#